data_AF-W3RFJ0-F1
#
_entry.id   AF-W3RFJ0-F1
#
_cell.length_a   1.000
_cell.length_b   1.000
_cell.length_c   1.000
_cell.angle_alpha   90.00
_cell.angle_beta   90.00
_cell.angle_gamma   90.00
#
_symmetry.space_group_name_H-M   'P 1'
#
loop_
_entity.id
_entity.type
_entity.pdbx_description
1 polymer ?
#
loop_
_entity_poly.entity_id
_entity_poly.type
_entity_poly.pdbx_seq_one_letter_code
_entity_poly.pdbx_strand_id
1 'polypeptide(L)'
;MTDRAAYDMSYFAGPDDDAGVSFDDFMIALAVWSWMRPGNNSPTVSEAADVFGVTHDVIRRAVNDHPWMLLEGPPDEPRRQRIEHDGA
;
A
#
# COMPACT_ATOMS: atom_id res chain seq x y z
N MET A 1 -17.11 -16.30 -3.80
CA MET A 1 -15.90 -15.48 -3.64
C MET A 1 -15.54 -15.61 -2.17
N THR A 2 -14.49 -16.37 -1.85
CA THR A 2 -14.16 -16.69 -0.45
C THR A 2 -13.71 -15.41 0.24
N ASP A 3 -14.37 -15.05 1.33
CA ASP A 3 -14.07 -13.89 2.17
C ASP A 3 -12.73 -14.14 2.87
N ARG A 4 -11.62 -13.82 2.19
CA ARG A 4 -10.28 -13.92 2.77
C ARG A 4 -10.10 -12.68 3.63
N ALA A 5 -9.97 -12.89 4.95
CA ALA A 5 -9.60 -11.83 5.87
C ALA A 5 -8.32 -11.14 5.37
N ALA A 6 -8.37 -9.81 5.21
CA ALA A 6 -7.24 -9.01 4.81
C ALA A 6 -6.19 -8.98 5.93
N TYR A 7 -4.91 -8.99 5.56
CA TYR A 7 -3.81 -8.93 6.52
C TYR A 7 -3.62 -7.52 7.08
N ASP A 8 -3.46 -7.42 8.40
CA ASP A 8 -3.07 -6.19 9.08
C ASP A 8 -1.54 -6.12 9.30
N MET A 9 -1.08 -5.14 10.07
CA MET A 9 0.35 -4.95 10.33
C MET A 9 1.03 -6.15 11.01
N SER A 10 0.28 -7.04 11.68
CA SER A 10 0.85 -8.24 12.32
C SER A 10 1.32 -9.31 11.34
N TYR A 11 1.00 -9.16 10.05
CA TYR A 11 1.47 -10.05 9.00
C TYR A 11 2.96 -9.87 8.67
N PHE A 12 3.49 -8.67 8.86
CA PHE A 12 4.87 -8.37 8.47
C PHE A 12 5.85 -8.85 9.54
N ALA A 13 6.98 -9.37 9.06
CA ALA A 13 8.08 -9.78 9.90
C ALA A 13 8.62 -8.58 10.69
N GLY A 14 8.84 -8.79 11.98
CA GLY A 14 9.54 -7.85 12.84
C GLY A 14 11.03 -7.78 12.52
N PRO A 15 11.74 -6.80 13.10
CA PRO A 15 13.17 -6.60 12.84
C PRO A 15 14.06 -7.77 13.31
N ASP A 16 13.56 -8.58 14.24
CA ASP A 16 14.28 -9.73 14.82
C ASP A 16 13.84 -11.07 14.22
N ASP A 17 12.94 -11.06 13.23
CA ASP A 17 12.46 -12.28 12.58
C ASP A 17 13.43 -12.72 11.46
N ASP A 18 13.94 -13.95 11.55
CA ASP A 18 14.86 -14.51 10.55
C ASP A 18 14.19 -14.88 9.22
N ALA A 19 12.85 -14.80 9.12
CA ALA A 19 12.07 -15.15 7.94
C ALA A 19 10.74 -14.40 7.86
N GLY A 20 10.32 -14.03 6.66
CA GLY A 20 9.03 -13.39 6.36
C GLY A 20 9.20 -12.19 5.43
N VAL A 21 8.11 -11.48 5.15
CA VAL A 21 8.16 -10.23 4.38
C VAL A 21 8.27 -9.08 5.37
N SER A 22 9.33 -8.29 5.28
CA SER A 22 9.48 -7.09 6.10
C SER A 22 8.50 -6.01 5.62
N PHE A 23 8.14 -5.09 6.51
CA PHE A 23 7.30 -3.96 6.11
C PHE A 23 8.01 -3.05 5.09
N ASP A 24 9.34 -2.93 5.17
CA ASP A 24 10.14 -2.14 4.22
C ASP A 24 10.11 -2.74 2.81
N ASP A 25 10.26 -4.06 2.68
CA ASP A 25 10.13 -4.74 1.38
C ASP A 25 8.73 -4.57 0.79
N PHE A 26 7.70 -4.59 1.65
CA PHE A 26 6.33 -4.33 1.25
C PHE A 26 6.15 -2.89 0.75
N MET A 27 6.69 -1.88 1.45
CA MET A 27 6.63 -0.49 1.02
C MET A 27 7.26 -0.30 -0.36
N ILE A 28 8.43 -0.91 -0.60
CA ILE A 28 9.12 -0.87 -1.90
C ILE A 28 8.26 -1.54 -2.97
N ALA A 29 7.68 -2.71 -2.67
CA ALA A 29 6.80 -3.42 -3.61
C ALA A 29 5.57 -2.58 -3.98
N LEU A 30 4.95 -1.91 -3.00
CA LEU A 30 3.83 -0.99 -3.23
C LEU A 30 4.23 0.19 -4.13
N ALA A 31 5.39 0.79 -3.88
CA ALA A 31 5.91 1.90 -4.68
C ALA A 31 6.16 1.49 -6.14
N VAL A 32 6.86 0.38 -6.36
CA VAL A 32 7.15 -0.14 -7.71
C VAL A 32 5.86 -0.49 -8.43
N TRP A 33 4.95 -1.22 -7.78
CA TRP A 33 3.68 -1.62 -8.39
C TRP A 33 2.83 -0.41 -8.80
N SER A 34 2.71 0.59 -7.92
CA SER A 34 1.90 1.77 -8.21
C SER A 34 2.51 2.62 -9.32
N TRP A 35 3.84 2.73 -9.40
CA TRP A 35 4.56 3.41 -10.48
C TRP A 35 4.41 2.72 -11.84
N MET A 36 4.31 1.39 -11.87
CA MET A 36 4.17 0.62 -13.11
C MET A 36 2.77 0.69 -13.74
N ARG A 37 1.82 1.40 -13.13
CA ARG A 37 0.46 1.54 -13.67
C ARG A 37 0.49 2.34 -14.97
N PRO A 38 -0.29 1.95 -16.00
CA PRO A 38 -0.28 2.65 -17.27
C PRO A 38 -0.95 4.04 -17.19
N GLY A 39 -0.28 5.06 -17.74
CA GLY A 39 -0.80 6.44 -17.86
C GLY A 39 -0.89 7.17 -16.52
N ASN A 40 -1.70 8.24 -16.45
CA ASN A 40 -1.91 9.03 -15.21
C ASN A 40 -2.87 8.35 -14.21
N ASN A 41 -2.95 7.02 -14.23
CA ASN A 41 -3.92 6.28 -13.42
C ASN A 41 -3.30 5.77 -12.11
N SER A 42 -2.87 6.72 -11.28
CA SER A 42 -2.48 6.51 -9.89
C SER A 42 -3.58 5.73 -9.16
N PRO A 43 -3.23 4.59 -8.51
CA PRO A 43 -4.19 3.70 -7.89
C PRO A 43 -4.75 4.30 -6.61
N THR A 44 -5.92 3.82 -6.20
CA THR A 44 -6.53 4.17 -4.91
C THR A 44 -6.01 3.27 -3.78
N VAL A 45 -6.17 3.72 -2.54
CA VAL A 45 -5.89 2.92 -1.34
C VAL A 45 -6.67 1.60 -1.35
N SER A 46 -7.93 1.63 -1.81
CA SER A 46 -8.77 0.42 -1.93
C SER A 46 -8.22 -0.55 -2.98
N GLU A 47 -7.81 -0.08 -4.15
CA GLU A 47 -7.24 -0.96 -5.20
C GLU A 47 -5.93 -1.60 -4.73
N ALA A 48 -5.07 -0.83 -4.06
CA ALA A 48 -3.81 -1.37 -3.53
C ALA A 48 -4.07 -2.43 -2.45
N ALA A 49 -5.00 -2.16 -1.53
CA ALA A 49 -5.40 -3.12 -0.49
C ALA A 49 -5.92 -4.43 -1.08
N ASP A 50 -6.77 -4.35 -2.12
CA ASP A 50 -7.30 -5.52 -2.81
C ASP A 50 -6.19 -6.32 -3.53
N VAL A 51 -5.23 -5.64 -4.17
CA VAL A 51 -4.13 -6.28 -4.90
C VAL A 51 -3.16 -6.99 -3.96
N PHE A 52 -2.81 -6.35 -2.85
CA PHE A 52 -1.86 -6.91 -1.89
C PHE A 52 -2.51 -7.79 -0.81
N GLY A 53 -3.85 -7.81 -0.73
CA GLY A 53 -4.59 -8.59 0.27
C GLY A 53 -4.38 -8.08 1.70
N VAL A 54 -4.15 -6.78 1.87
CA VAL A 54 -3.91 -6.12 3.16
C VAL A 54 -5.01 -5.12 3.49
N THR A 55 -5.08 -4.65 4.73
CA THR A 55 -6.03 -3.60 5.12
C THR A 55 -5.67 -2.23 4.51
N HIS A 56 -6.65 -1.33 4.43
CA HIS A 56 -6.40 0.06 4.00
C HIS A 56 -5.38 0.78 4.89
N ASP A 57 -5.33 0.47 6.18
CA ASP A 57 -4.42 1.14 7.12
C ASP A 57 -2.96 0.73 6.88
N VAL A 58 -2.72 -0.53 6.47
CA VAL A 58 -1.40 -0.99 6.02
C VAL A 58 -0.94 -0.18 4.80
N ILE A 59 -1.81 0.02 3.81
CA ILE A 59 -1.50 0.83 2.62
C ILE A 59 -1.21 2.28 3.01
N ARG A 60 -2.07 2.90 3.81
CA ARG A 60 -1.87 4.29 4.26
C ARG A 60 -0.58 4.45 5.02
N ARG A 61 -0.25 3.49 5.89
CA ARG A 61 1.01 3.49 6.62
C ARG A 61 2.20 3.40 5.67
N ALA A 62 2.17 2.45 4.73
CA ALA A 62 3.24 2.26 3.76
C ALA A 62 3.46 3.49 2.89
N VAL A 63 2.39 4.17 2.47
CA VAL A 63 2.48 5.41 1.69
C VAL A 63 3.06 6.55 2.53
N ASN A 64 2.56 6.75 3.76
CA ASN A 64 3.03 7.84 4.62
C ASN A 64 4.48 7.67 5.11
N ASP A 65 4.95 6.43 5.23
CA ASP A 65 6.33 6.13 5.66
C ASP A 65 7.33 6.15 4.48
N HIS A 66 6.86 6.13 3.23
CA HIS A 66 7.72 6.12 2.06
C HIS A 66 8.09 7.54 1.60
N PRO A 67 9.38 7.84 1.31
CA PRO A 67 9.86 9.20 1.08
C PRO A 67 9.32 9.88 -0.19
N TRP A 68 8.81 9.10 -1.16
CA TRP A 68 8.36 9.62 -2.46
C TRP A 68 6.91 9.29 -2.81
N MET A 69 6.15 8.67 -1.90
CA MET A 69 4.72 8.45 -2.11
C MET A 69 3.91 9.43 -1.26
N LEU A 70 2.71 9.77 -1.71
CA LEU A 70 1.77 10.60 -0.95
C LEU A 70 0.33 10.15 -1.18
N LEU A 71 -0.56 10.52 -0.25
CA LEU A 71 -1.99 10.28 -0.38
C LEU A 71 -2.71 11.57 -0.82
N GLU A 72 -3.48 11.49 -1.90
CA GLU A 72 -4.35 12.58 -2.37
C GLU A 72 -5.83 12.19 -2.22
N GLY A 73 -6.67 13.12 -1.73
CA GLY A 73 -8.11 12.92 -1.57
C GLY A 73 -8.57 12.66 -0.12
N PRO A 74 -9.86 12.36 0.09
CA PRO A 74 -10.45 12.28 1.43
C PRO A 74 -9.94 11.07 2.24
N PRO A 75 -9.50 11.24 3.48
CA PRO A 75 -8.90 10.17 4.28
C PRO A 75 -9.86 9.05 4.67
N ASP A 76 -11.16 9.35 4.75
CA ASP A 76 -12.25 8.44 5.09
C ASP A 76 -12.83 7.71 3.87
N GLU A 77 -12.39 8.04 2.65
CA GLU A 77 -12.89 7.46 1.40
C GLU A 77 -11.77 6.70 0.66
N PRO A 78 -11.42 5.45 1.05
CA PRO A 78 -10.29 4.71 0.49
C PRO A 78 -10.40 4.40 -1.02
N ARG A 79 -11.63 4.43 -1.57
CA ARG A 79 -11.89 4.32 -3.02
C ARG A 79 -11.69 5.62 -3.79
N ARG A 80 -11.48 6.74 -3.09
CA ARG A 80 -11.24 8.08 -3.65
C ARG A 80 -9.92 8.69 -3.17
N GLN A 81 -9.26 8.05 -2.21
CA GLN A 81 -7.91 8.38 -1.77
C GLN A 81 -6.89 7.71 -2.69
N ARG A 82 -6.16 8.50 -3.48
CA ARG A 82 -5.17 8.06 -4.47
C ARG A 82 -3.77 8.01 -3.88
N ILE A 83 -2.94 7.14 -4.41
CA ILE A 83 -1.51 7.02 -4.12
C ILE A 83 -0.75 7.70 -5.25
N GLU A 84 -0.14 8.85 -4.97
CA GLU A 84 0.69 9.60 -5.93
C GLU A 84 2.18 9.44 -5.62
N HIS A 85 3.01 9.86 -6.56
CA HIS A 85 4.47 9.89 -6.42
C HIS A 85 5.02 11.29 -6.67
N ASP A 86 6.03 11.70 -5.92
CA ASP A 86 6.70 12.98 -6.14
C ASP A 86 7.44 12.96 -7.50
N GLY A 87 7.13 13.93 -8.37
CA GLY A 87 7.70 14.07 -9.70
C GLY A 87 6.97 13.38 -10.86
N ALA A 88 5.74 12.87 -10.64
CA ALA A 88 4.88 12.27 -11.68
C ALA A 88 3.53 12.99 -11.82
#